data_AF-A0A9W5TZB8-F1
#
_entry.id   AF-A0A9W5TZB8-F1
#
_cell.length_a   1.000
_cell.length_b   1.000
_cell.length_c   1.000
_cell.angle_alpha   90.00
_cell.angle_beta   90.00
_cell.angle_gamma   90.00
#
_symmetry.space_group_name_H-M   'P 1'
#
loop_
_entity.id
_entity.type
_entity.pdbx_description
1 polymer ?
#
loop_
_entity_poly.entity_id
_entity_poly.type
_entity_poly.pdbx_seq_one_letter_code
_entity_poly.pdbx_strand_id
1 'polypeptide(L)'
;MLKVTKEYTLNSHYGFKDRLEGYVIVNISIGSQGEVCVLAVDRIPDYVDDMFPQIQTEEERHYKIIIQSQNEIQEISLSNQKWDYHFIQPIEDGNILLASARSYFYNSNKYDLNARIFDAKGNLIRQFLLGDGIQDLYVTQQNIIWTSYFDEGVFGNNGWEVPVGKNGLRAWDEKGATLYKYSNTLAPNIWLSNQQTYQFTMVRGHCLSFDEAFGMVFSHCAVHSG
;
A
#
# COMPACT_ATOMS: atom_id res chain seq x y z
N MET A 1 -34.95 -13.00 -20.55
CA MET A 1 -34.24 -11.88 -19.87
C MET A 1 -33.17 -11.38 -20.84
N LEU A 2 -33.32 -10.19 -21.40
CA LEU A 2 -32.40 -9.63 -22.39
C LEU A 2 -31.11 -9.18 -21.69
N LYS A 3 -29.96 -9.73 -22.07
CA LYS A 3 -28.63 -9.22 -21.65
C LYS A 3 -28.42 -7.87 -22.32
N VAL A 4 -28.33 -6.81 -21.53
CA VAL A 4 -27.87 -5.50 -22.01
C VAL A 4 -26.35 -5.52 -21.98
N THR A 5 -25.73 -5.51 -23.16
CA THR A 5 -24.28 -5.32 -23.29
C THR A 5 -23.99 -3.82 -23.31
N LYS A 6 -23.03 -3.37 -22.51
CA LYS A 6 -22.63 -1.96 -22.43
C LYS A 6 -21.18 -1.86 -22.86
N GLU A 7 -20.92 -1.11 -23.93
CA GLU A 7 -19.58 -0.87 -24.45
C GLU A 7 -18.95 0.31 -23.72
N TYR A 8 -17.67 0.17 -23.37
CA TYR A 8 -16.87 1.20 -22.73
C TYR A 8 -15.62 1.45 -23.56
N THR A 9 -15.36 2.71 -23.90
CA THR A 9 -14.10 3.11 -24.52
C THR A 9 -13.09 3.46 -23.44
N LEU A 10 -11.97 2.73 -23.39
CA LEU A 10 -10.85 3.07 -22.53
C LEU A 10 -10.04 4.19 -23.20
N ASN A 11 -9.91 5.33 -22.51
CA ASN A 11 -9.06 6.43 -22.96
C ASN A 11 -7.86 6.54 -22.01
N SER A 12 -6.66 6.66 -22.56
CA SER A 12 -5.47 6.96 -21.76
C SER A 12 -5.60 8.36 -21.17
N HIS A 13 -5.50 8.48 -19.85
CA HIS A 13 -5.61 9.78 -19.17
C HIS A 13 -4.24 10.40 -18.89
N TYR A 14 -3.27 9.60 -18.42
CA TYR A 14 -1.92 10.04 -18.10
C TYR A 14 -0.87 9.12 -18.73
N GLY A 15 0.23 9.69 -19.20
CA GLY A 15 1.39 8.97 -19.72
C GLY A 15 2.64 9.28 -18.91
N PHE A 16 3.26 8.26 -18.31
CA PHE A 16 4.44 8.40 -17.46
C PHE A 16 5.72 7.82 -18.06
N LYS A 17 5.66 7.32 -19.30
CA LYS A 17 6.76 6.57 -19.94
C LYS A 17 8.09 7.33 -19.90
N ASP A 18 8.10 8.56 -20.39
CA ASP A 18 9.33 9.35 -20.47
C ASP A 18 9.83 9.77 -19.08
N ARG A 19 8.92 9.92 -18.11
CA ARG A 19 9.26 10.28 -16.72
C ARG A 19 9.84 9.11 -15.94
N LEU A 20 9.51 7.88 -16.33
CA LEU A 20 9.92 6.64 -15.67
C LEU A 20 11.02 5.90 -16.43
N GLU A 21 11.67 6.52 -17.41
CA GLU A 21 12.81 5.92 -18.10
C GLU A 21 13.93 5.56 -17.11
N GLY A 22 14.38 4.30 -17.17
CA GLY A 22 15.37 3.75 -16.24
C GLY A 22 14.80 3.32 -14.87
N TYR A 23 13.48 3.37 -14.67
CA TYR A 23 12.82 2.92 -13.44
C TYR A 23 11.83 1.80 -13.73
N VAL A 24 11.65 0.92 -12.74
CA VAL A 24 10.63 -0.12 -12.70
C VAL A 24 9.53 0.30 -11.74
N ILE A 25 8.27 0.22 -12.16
CA ILE A 25 7.12 0.54 -11.30
C ILE A 25 6.96 -0.56 -10.26
N VAL A 26 6.88 -0.16 -8.99
CA VAL A 26 6.66 -1.04 -7.84
C VAL A 26 5.21 -0.99 -7.38
N ASN A 27 4.62 0.21 -7.35
CA ASN A 27 3.23 0.41 -6.92
C ASN A 27 2.54 1.50 -7.72
N ILE A 28 1.25 1.29 -8.00
CA ILE A 28 0.33 2.33 -8.47
C ILE A 28 -0.87 2.31 -7.53
N SER A 29 -1.21 3.46 -6.96
CA SER A 29 -2.34 3.62 -6.06
C SER A 29 -3.13 4.89 -6.37
N ILE A 30 -4.31 5.00 -5.76
CA ILE A 30 -5.13 6.20 -5.81
C ILE A 30 -5.11 6.85 -4.42
N GLY A 31 -4.79 8.14 -4.38
CA GLY A 31 -4.84 8.97 -3.18
C GLY A 31 -6.27 9.34 -2.79
N SER A 32 -6.44 9.87 -1.58
CA SER A 32 -7.77 10.19 -1.04
C SER A 32 -8.56 11.25 -1.80
N GLN A 33 -7.90 12.05 -2.67
CA GLN A 33 -8.54 13.06 -3.50
C GLN A 33 -8.57 12.66 -4.97
N GLY A 34 -8.27 11.40 -5.28
CA GLY A 34 -8.28 10.86 -6.63
C GLY A 34 -6.96 11.03 -7.38
N GLU A 35 -5.87 11.36 -6.69
CA GLU A 35 -4.55 11.47 -7.29
C GLU A 35 -4.04 10.09 -7.72
N VAL A 36 -3.45 9.98 -8.92
CA VAL A 36 -2.72 8.78 -9.32
C VAL A 36 -1.32 8.86 -8.72
N CYS A 37 -0.99 7.89 -7.89
CA CYS A 37 0.29 7.80 -7.19
C CYS A 37 1.10 6.66 -7.80
N VAL A 38 2.34 6.94 -8.19
CA VAL A 38 3.26 5.97 -8.76
C VAL A 38 4.52 5.95 -7.91
N LEU A 39 4.90 4.75 -7.47
CA LEU A 39 6.20 4.47 -6.87
C LEU A 39 7.00 3.61 -7.84
N ALA A 40 8.19 4.07 -8.19
CA ALA A 40 9.10 3.36 -9.06
C ALA A 40 10.51 3.34 -8.47
N VAL A 41 11.30 2.33 -8.83
CA VAL A 41 12.65 2.10 -8.32
C VAL A 41 13.60 1.86 -9.50
N ASP A 42 14.84 2.31 -9.39
CA ASP A 42 15.86 2.10 -10.42
C ASP A 42 16.25 0.63 -10.61
N ARG A 43 16.19 -0.16 -9.53
CA ARG A 43 16.48 -1.60 -9.52
C ARG A 43 15.62 -2.35 -8.51
N ILE A 44 15.04 -3.48 -8.90
CA ILE A 44 14.35 -4.38 -7.97
C ILE A 44 15.42 -5.15 -7.16
N PRO A 45 15.23 -5.42 -5.86
CA PRO A 45 16.13 -6.27 -5.09
C PRO A 45 16.31 -7.65 -5.74
N ASP A 46 17.55 -8.13 -5.80
CA ASP A 46 17.81 -9.52 -6.20
C ASP A 46 17.24 -10.47 -5.13
N TYR A 47 16.62 -11.57 -5.57
CA TYR A 47 16.30 -12.67 -4.68
C TYR A 47 17.61 -13.34 -4.26
N VAL A 48 17.86 -13.44 -2.95
CA VAL A 48 18.99 -14.19 -2.42
C VAL A 48 18.48 -15.59 -2.06
N ASP A 49 19.02 -16.63 -2.72
CA ASP A 49 18.72 -18.05 -2.45
C ASP A 49 17.22 -18.42 -2.47
N ASP A 50 16.45 -17.89 -3.44
CA ASP A 50 14.98 -18.06 -3.55
C ASP A 50 14.19 -17.57 -2.31
N MET A 51 14.84 -16.83 -1.41
CA MET A 51 14.21 -16.20 -0.25
C MET A 51 13.78 -14.77 -0.60
N PHE A 52 12.67 -14.31 0.02
CA PHE A 52 12.23 -12.92 -0.10
C PHE A 52 13.38 -11.95 0.27
N PRO A 53 13.55 -10.86 -0.50
CA PRO A 53 14.60 -9.89 -0.24
C PRO A 53 14.49 -9.32 1.17
N GLN A 54 15.64 -8.99 1.77
CA GLN A 54 15.68 -8.36 3.09
C GLN A 54 15.01 -6.98 3.04
N ILE A 55 14.21 -6.68 4.06
CA ILE A 55 13.49 -5.40 4.23
C ILE A 55 14.45 -4.20 4.13
N GLN A 56 15.62 -4.35 4.75
CA GLN A 56 16.75 -3.47 4.59
C GLN A 56 17.80 -4.17 3.73
N THR A 57 18.23 -3.53 2.66
CA THR A 57 19.27 -4.06 1.78
C THR A 57 20.58 -3.35 2.02
N GLU A 58 21.68 -4.09 1.85
CA GLU A 58 23.03 -3.50 1.88
C GLU A 58 23.24 -2.52 0.73
N GLU A 59 22.65 -2.83 -0.43
CA GLU A 59 22.68 -1.98 -1.60
C GLU A 59 21.66 -0.84 -1.49
N GLU A 60 22.11 0.33 -1.90
CA GLU A 60 21.28 1.53 -1.99
C GLU A 60 20.50 1.57 -3.31
N ARG A 61 19.30 2.13 -3.25
CA ARG A 61 18.39 2.30 -4.39
C ARG A 61 17.88 3.72 -4.50
N HIS A 62 17.45 4.06 -5.71
CA HIS A 62 16.85 5.35 -6.02
C HIS A 62 15.38 5.14 -6.38
N TYR A 63 14.50 5.77 -5.60
CA TYR A 63 13.08 5.77 -5.89
C TYR A 63 12.67 7.05 -6.59
N LYS A 64 11.73 6.91 -7.52
CA LYS A 64 11.01 8.01 -8.16
C LYS A 64 9.54 7.88 -7.81
N ILE A 65 8.99 8.98 -7.32
CA ILE A 65 7.59 9.11 -6.94
C ILE A 65 6.93 10.11 -7.89
N ILE A 66 5.74 9.75 -8.38
CA ILE A 66 4.89 10.66 -9.15
C ILE A 66 3.53 10.71 -8.46
N ILE A 67 3.07 11.90 -8.10
CA ILE A 67 1.69 12.16 -7.66
C ILE A 67 1.03 13.05 -8.72
N GLN A 68 0.04 12.51 -9.40
CA GLN A 68 -0.66 13.18 -10.50
C GLN A 68 -2.10 13.49 -10.08
N SER A 69 -2.41 14.77 -9.93
CA SER A 69 -3.79 15.28 -9.82
C SER A 69 -4.30 15.72 -11.21
N GLN A 70 -5.53 16.23 -11.31
CA GLN A 70 -6.06 16.71 -12.60
C GLN A 70 -5.25 17.88 -13.19
N ASN A 71 -4.65 18.72 -12.35
CA ASN A 71 -4.04 19.98 -12.76
C ASN A 71 -2.52 20.02 -12.55
N GLU A 72 -1.99 19.13 -11.70
CA GLU A 72 -0.61 19.21 -11.25
C GLU A 72 0.03 17.82 -11.21
N ILE A 73 1.33 17.81 -11.50
CA ILE A 73 2.20 16.66 -11.32
C ILE A 73 3.30 17.03 -10.33
N GLN A 74 3.44 16.22 -9.29
CA GLN A 74 4.54 16.30 -8.35
C GLN A 74 5.48 15.11 -8.60
N GLU A 75 6.77 15.41 -8.69
CA GLU A 75 7.82 14.40 -8.79
C GLU A 75 8.79 14.53 -7.61
N ILE A 76 9.11 13.40 -7.00
CA ILE A 76 10.06 13.33 -5.90
C ILE A 76 11.06 12.23 -6.18
N SER A 77 12.33 12.54 -5.99
CA SER A 77 13.42 11.57 -6.07
C SER A 77 13.94 11.29 -4.68
N LEU A 78 13.92 10.02 -4.26
CA LEU A 78 14.56 9.56 -3.03
C LEU A 78 15.82 8.80 -3.41
N SER A 79 16.97 9.35 -3.08
CA SER A 79 18.25 8.69 -3.35
C SER A 79 18.75 7.92 -2.13
N ASN A 80 19.63 6.94 -2.36
CA ASN A 80 20.37 6.23 -1.32
C ASN A 80 19.47 5.53 -0.29
N GLN A 81 18.35 4.98 -0.75
CA GLN A 81 17.38 4.29 0.10
C GLN A 81 17.81 2.84 0.29
N LYS A 82 17.83 2.39 1.55
CA LYS A 82 18.11 0.99 1.92
C LYS A 82 16.86 0.16 2.17
N TRP A 83 15.68 0.76 2.08
CA TRP A 83 14.42 0.10 2.38
C TRP A 83 13.69 -0.28 1.12
N ASP A 84 13.09 -1.47 1.14
CA ASP A 84 12.28 -1.94 0.02
C ASP A 84 10.82 -1.51 0.17
N TYR A 85 10.45 -0.40 -0.49
CA TYR A 85 9.10 0.16 -0.40
C TYR A 85 8.15 -0.50 -1.39
N HIS A 86 6.97 -0.89 -0.92
CA HIS A 86 5.95 -1.62 -1.66
C HIS A 86 4.67 -0.82 -1.86
N PHE A 87 4.43 0.19 -1.01
CA PHE A 87 3.20 0.97 -1.00
C PHE A 87 3.50 2.46 -0.99
N ILE A 88 2.62 3.24 -1.61
CA ILE A 88 2.64 4.69 -1.60
C ILE A 88 1.25 5.27 -1.35
N GLN A 89 1.16 6.30 -0.51
CA GLN A 89 -0.03 7.13 -0.33
C GLN A 89 0.35 8.58 0.03
N PRO A 90 -0.35 9.60 -0.50
CA PRO A 90 -0.28 10.97 0.01
C PRO A 90 -0.77 11.03 1.47
N ILE A 91 -0.18 11.91 2.28
CA ILE A 91 -0.58 12.14 3.67
C ILE A 91 -0.24 13.58 4.08
N GLU A 92 -0.99 14.16 5.01
CA GLU A 92 -0.71 15.49 5.60
C GLU A 92 -0.46 16.60 4.58
N ASP A 93 -1.26 16.67 3.51
CA ASP A 93 -1.24 17.74 2.50
C ASP A 93 0.18 18.11 2.03
N GLY A 94 0.85 17.18 1.35
CA GLY A 94 2.14 17.39 0.69
C GLY A 94 3.25 16.44 1.15
N ASN A 95 3.00 15.65 2.19
CA ASN A 95 3.88 14.55 2.57
C ASN A 95 3.45 13.26 1.87
N ILE A 96 4.35 12.28 1.83
CA ILE A 96 4.10 10.96 1.27
C ILE A 96 4.47 9.89 2.28
N LEU A 97 3.55 8.95 2.46
CA LEU A 97 3.75 7.70 3.16
C LEU A 97 4.24 6.65 2.17
N LEU A 98 5.42 6.10 2.43
CA LEU A 98 5.91 4.86 1.85
C LEU A 98 5.90 3.76 2.89
N ALA A 99 5.55 2.53 2.51
CA ALA A 99 5.67 1.39 3.42
C ALA A 99 6.26 0.16 2.76
N SER A 100 7.04 -0.60 3.52
CA SER A 100 7.48 -1.95 3.15
C SER A 100 6.42 -2.95 3.60
N ALA A 101 6.10 -3.95 2.76
CA ALA A 101 5.13 -4.98 3.11
C ALA A 101 5.57 -5.86 4.28
N ARG A 102 6.89 -5.92 4.51
CA ARG A 102 7.52 -6.78 5.49
C ARG A 102 8.08 -5.98 6.66
N SER A 103 8.09 -6.58 7.85
CA SER A 103 8.62 -6.01 9.09
C SER A 103 9.11 -7.11 10.03
N TYR A 104 10.40 -7.15 10.34
CA TYR A 104 10.95 -8.13 11.27
C TYR A 104 11.03 -7.59 12.70
N PHE A 105 10.78 -8.46 13.68
CA PHE A 105 11.06 -8.18 15.08
C PHE A 105 12.29 -8.95 15.56
N TYR A 106 13.36 -8.24 15.92
CA TYR A 106 14.59 -8.88 16.41
C TYR A 106 14.56 -9.01 17.94
N ASN A 107 14.13 -7.96 18.64
CA ASN A 107 13.88 -7.91 20.08
C ASN A 107 13.15 -6.61 20.44
N SER A 108 12.82 -6.42 21.72
CA SER A 108 12.06 -5.27 22.22
C SER A 108 12.67 -3.89 21.89
N ASN A 109 13.99 -3.83 21.64
CA ASN A 109 14.70 -2.59 21.33
C ASN A 109 15.06 -2.48 19.83
N LYS A 110 14.84 -3.53 19.04
CA LYS A 110 15.20 -3.56 17.62
C LYS A 110 14.12 -4.31 16.83
N TYR A 111 13.38 -3.55 16.04
CA TYR A 111 12.42 -4.06 15.07
C TYR A 111 12.32 -3.06 13.92
N ASP A 112 11.83 -3.53 12.78
CA ASP A 112 11.71 -2.68 11.61
C ASP A 112 10.56 -1.68 11.75
N LEU A 113 10.87 -0.40 11.50
CA LEU A 113 9.87 0.65 11.34
C LEU A 113 9.55 0.75 9.85
N ASN A 114 8.65 -0.11 9.38
CA ASN A 114 8.40 -0.31 7.95
C ASN A 114 7.58 0.81 7.28
N ALA A 115 7.15 1.84 8.00
CA ALA A 115 6.48 3.03 7.45
C ALA A 115 7.35 4.28 7.50
N ARG A 116 7.47 4.90 6.33
CA ARG A 116 8.21 6.09 5.86
C ARG A 116 7.38 7.33 5.60
N ILE A 117 7.48 8.42 6.35
CA ILE A 117 6.90 9.70 5.89
C ILE A 117 7.99 10.64 5.41
N PHE A 118 7.86 11.08 4.15
CA PHE A 118 8.76 12.00 3.48
C PHE A 118 8.05 13.31 3.15
N ASP A 119 8.79 14.42 3.18
CA ASP A 119 8.30 15.70 2.65
C ASP A 119 8.38 15.74 1.10
N ALA A 120 7.84 16.82 0.52
CA ALA A 120 7.88 17.07 -0.92
C ALA A 120 9.29 17.16 -1.53
N LYS A 121 10.34 17.32 -0.71
CA LYS A 121 11.75 17.39 -1.11
C LYS A 121 12.47 16.06 -0.94
N GLY A 122 11.79 15.03 -0.42
CA GLY A 122 12.36 13.71 -0.16
C GLY A 122 13.09 13.59 1.19
N ASN A 123 12.92 14.54 2.10
CA ASN A 123 13.48 14.43 3.45
C ASN A 123 12.60 13.52 4.31
N LEU A 124 13.22 12.59 5.03
CA LEU A 124 12.53 11.75 6.01
C LEU A 124 12.06 12.61 7.19
N ILE A 125 10.74 12.68 7.39
CA ILE A 125 10.12 13.37 8.53
C ILE A 125 10.06 12.44 9.74
N ARG A 126 9.54 11.22 9.54
CA ARG A 126 9.34 10.24 10.62
C ARG A 126 9.15 8.83 10.09
N GLN A 127 9.26 7.87 11.00
CA GLN A 127 9.06 6.46 10.72
C GLN A 127 8.36 5.76 11.89
N PHE A 128 7.55 4.75 11.59
CA PHE A 128 6.81 3.96 12.58
C PHE A 128 6.53 2.55 12.06
N LEU A 129 5.98 1.72 12.95
CA LEU A 129 5.64 0.33 12.68
C LEU A 129 4.21 0.23 12.16
N LEU A 130 4.03 -0.41 11.01
CA LEU A 130 2.73 -0.87 10.51
C LEU A 130 2.60 -2.40 10.52
N GLY A 131 3.68 -3.15 10.81
CA GLY A 131 3.63 -4.60 10.98
C GLY A 131 4.02 -5.39 9.75
N ASP A 132 4.27 -6.69 9.94
CA ASP A 132 4.62 -7.61 8.85
C ASP A 132 3.39 -8.02 8.05
N GLY A 133 3.62 -8.41 6.80
CA GLY A 133 2.62 -9.01 5.94
C GLY A 133 1.50 -8.05 5.54
N ILE A 134 1.81 -6.78 5.26
CA ILE A 134 0.84 -5.82 4.75
C ILE A 134 0.44 -6.25 3.33
N GLN A 135 -0.85 -6.40 3.10
CA GLN A 135 -1.43 -6.72 1.79
C GLN A 135 -1.79 -5.44 1.03
N ASP A 136 -2.50 -4.53 1.70
CA ASP A 136 -2.93 -3.25 1.12
C ASP A 136 -2.77 -2.11 2.11
N LEU A 137 -2.55 -0.91 1.58
CA LEU A 137 -2.40 0.33 2.34
C LEU A 137 -3.18 1.47 1.68
N TYR A 138 -3.95 2.21 2.49
CA TYR A 138 -4.68 3.38 2.05
C TYR A 138 -4.65 4.49 3.11
N VAL A 139 -4.59 5.75 2.69
CA VAL A 139 -4.66 6.90 3.59
C VAL A 139 -5.91 7.69 3.24
N THR A 140 -6.74 7.98 4.24
CA THR A 140 -7.95 8.80 4.04
C THR A 140 -7.61 10.29 4.03
N GLN A 141 -8.56 11.12 3.59
CA GLN A 141 -8.41 12.58 3.62
C GLN A 141 -8.25 13.13 5.06
N GLN A 142 -8.65 12.37 6.08
CA GLN A 142 -8.44 12.71 7.49
C GLN A 142 -7.10 12.18 8.04
N ASN A 143 -6.18 11.75 7.16
CA ASN A 143 -4.89 11.16 7.50
C ASN A 143 -4.98 9.88 8.34
N ILE A 144 -6.08 9.13 8.20
CA ILE A 144 -6.19 7.80 8.81
C ILE A 144 -5.54 6.80 7.86
N ILE A 145 -4.50 6.12 8.34
CA ILE A 145 -3.80 5.07 7.60
C ILE A 145 -4.55 3.75 7.87
N TRP A 146 -4.96 3.08 6.81
CA TRP A 146 -5.55 1.74 6.85
C TRP A 146 -4.58 0.73 6.28
N THR A 147 -4.45 -0.40 6.96
CA THR A 147 -3.64 -1.53 6.50
C THR A 147 -4.43 -2.82 6.62
N SER A 148 -4.50 -3.58 5.53
CA SER A 148 -4.90 -4.99 5.52
C SER A 148 -3.66 -5.87 5.61
N TYR A 149 -3.84 -7.11 6.07
CA TYR A 149 -2.76 -8.08 6.20
C TYR A 149 -3.14 -9.42 5.56
N PHE A 150 -2.19 -10.03 4.87
CA PHE A 150 -2.32 -11.41 4.39
C PHE A 150 -1.93 -12.42 5.47
N ASP A 151 -2.00 -13.71 5.15
CA ASP A 151 -1.86 -14.79 6.13
C ASP A 151 -0.57 -14.70 6.97
N GLU A 152 0.59 -14.34 6.40
CA GLU A 152 1.82 -14.13 7.18
C GLU A 152 1.73 -12.96 8.17
N GLY A 153 1.03 -11.88 7.83
CA GLY A 153 0.83 -10.75 8.74
C GLY A 153 -0.19 -11.03 9.84
N VAL A 154 -1.11 -11.98 9.61
CA VAL A 154 -2.16 -12.38 10.54
C VAL A 154 -1.72 -13.53 11.45
N PHE A 155 -1.13 -14.57 10.88
CA PHE A 155 -0.79 -15.83 11.53
C PHE A 155 0.72 -16.08 11.63
N GLY A 156 1.49 -15.53 10.69
CA GLY A 156 2.95 -15.62 10.71
C GLY A 156 3.54 -14.76 11.81
N ASN A 157 4.76 -15.07 12.24
CA ASN A 157 5.38 -14.42 13.39
C ASN A 157 6.55 -13.50 13.01
N ASN A 158 7.37 -13.78 11.99
CA ASN A 158 8.53 -12.93 11.60
C ASN A 158 9.29 -12.27 12.78
N GLY A 159 9.46 -13.04 13.86
CA GLY A 159 10.04 -12.63 15.15
C GLY A 159 9.06 -12.12 16.23
N TRP A 160 7.86 -11.69 15.87
CA TRP A 160 6.79 -11.25 16.77
C TRP A 160 6.19 -12.41 17.56
N GLU A 161 6.02 -12.23 18.88
CA GLU A 161 5.23 -13.18 19.70
C GLU A 161 3.74 -13.14 19.33
N VAL A 162 3.23 -11.92 19.10
CA VAL A 162 1.86 -11.67 18.66
C VAL A 162 1.94 -10.77 17.43
N PRO A 163 1.47 -11.24 16.25
CA PRO A 163 1.60 -10.48 15.02
C PRO A 163 0.88 -9.14 15.12
N VAL A 164 1.53 -8.08 14.62
CA VAL A 164 0.95 -6.75 14.55
C VAL A 164 -0.34 -6.80 13.70
N GLY A 165 -0.34 -7.58 12.62
CA GLY A 165 -1.47 -7.74 11.71
C GLY A 165 -2.52 -8.77 12.12
N LYS A 166 -2.46 -9.39 13.32
CA LYS A 166 -3.33 -10.51 13.74
C LYS A 166 -4.84 -10.30 13.55
N ASN A 167 -5.27 -9.05 13.48
CA ASN A 167 -6.66 -8.65 13.34
C ASN A 167 -7.11 -8.57 11.87
N GLY A 168 -6.22 -8.80 10.90
CA GLY A 168 -6.48 -8.73 9.46
C GLY A 168 -6.64 -7.31 8.92
N LEU A 169 -7.21 -6.39 9.71
CA LEU A 169 -7.42 -5.00 9.35
C LEU A 169 -7.16 -4.08 10.55
N ARG A 170 -6.41 -2.99 10.32
CA ARG A 170 -6.09 -1.98 11.34
C ARG A 170 -6.17 -0.57 10.76
N ALA A 171 -6.49 0.38 11.63
CA ALA A 171 -6.38 1.80 11.35
C ALA A 171 -5.41 2.47 12.32
N TRP A 172 -4.68 3.44 11.80
CA TRP A 172 -3.64 4.19 12.48
C TRP A 172 -3.83 5.68 12.27
N ASP A 173 -3.37 6.48 13.22
CA ASP A 173 -3.20 7.91 13.01
C ASP A 173 -1.93 8.18 12.18
N GLU A 174 -1.70 9.44 11.86
CA GLU A 174 -0.55 9.88 11.08
C GLU A 174 0.80 9.65 11.77
N LYS A 175 0.79 9.29 13.07
CA LYS A 175 1.99 9.02 13.89
C LYS A 175 2.19 7.52 14.13
N GLY A 176 1.34 6.67 13.58
CA GLY A 176 1.39 5.22 13.77
C GLY A 176 0.78 4.74 15.08
N ALA A 177 0.03 5.58 15.79
CA ALA A 177 -0.77 5.13 16.93
C ALA A 177 -2.02 4.41 16.43
N THR A 178 -2.46 3.38 17.15
CA THR A 178 -3.62 2.60 16.72
C THR A 178 -4.92 3.31 17.04
N LEU A 179 -5.76 3.48 16.01
CA LEU A 179 -7.13 3.99 16.14
C LEU A 179 -8.17 2.86 16.13
N TYR A 180 -7.92 1.80 15.37
CA TYR A 180 -8.85 0.68 15.23
C TYR A 180 -8.13 -0.65 14.98
N LYS A 181 -8.74 -1.74 15.47
CA LYS A 181 -8.39 -3.12 15.14
C LYS A 181 -9.69 -3.89 14.90
N TYR A 182 -9.78 -4.61 13.79
CA TYR A 182 -10.95 -5.45 13.53
C TYR A 182 -11.01 -6.63 14.52
N SER A 183 -12.14 -6.84 15.17
CA SER A 183 -12.32 -7.99 16.07
C SER A 183 -12.64 -9.23 15.24
N ASN A 184 -11.66 -10.09 15.00
CA ASN A 184 -11.86 -11.44 14.44
C ASN A 184 -12.66 -12.29 15.43
N THR A 185 -13.98 -12.11 15.51
CA THR A 185 -14.86 -13.14 16.07
C THR A 185 -14.85 -14.30 15.09
N LEU A 186 -14.32 -15.44 15.53
CA LEU A 186 -14.34 -16.70 14.79
C LEU A 186 -15.74 -16.92 14.20
N ALA A 187 -15.86 -16.84 12.88
CA ALA A 187 -17.04 -17.37 12.22
C ALA A 187 -17.02 -18.89 12.47
N PRO A 188 -18.11 -19.51 12.95
CA PRO A 188 -18.14 -20.90 13.44
C PRO A 188 -17.84 -21.99 12.40
N ASN A 189 -17.39 -21.63 11.19
CA ASN A 189 -17.38 -22.50 10.02
C ASN A 189 -15.99 -22.63 9.37
N ILE A 190 -14.91 -22.14 9.98
CA ILE A 190 -13.54 -22.10 9.40
C ILE A 190 -13.43 -21.21 8.14
N TRP A 191 -14.53 -20.61 7.68
CA TRP A 191 -14.57 -19.55 6.67
C TRP A 191 -14.98 -18.23 7.33
N LEU A 192 -14.20 -17.17 7.13
CA LEU A 192 -14.55 -15.80 7.48
C LEU A 192 -15.68 -15.31 6.57
N SER A 193 -16.95 -15.53 6.93
CA SER A 193 -18.07 -14.87 6.26
C SER A 193 -18.35 -13.52 6.94
N ASN A 194 -17.99 -12.42 6.28
CA ASN A 194 -18.19 -11.07 6.78
C ASN A 194 -19.65 -10.64 6.52
N GLN A 195 -20.53 -10.68 7.52
CA GLN A 195 -21.89 -10.10 7.45
C GLN A 195 -21.99 -8.68 8.06
N GLN A 196 -20.86 -8.00 8.30
CA GLN A 196 -20.89 -6.56 8.59
C GLN A 196 -20.69 -5.76 7.31
N THR A 197 -21.80 -5.50 6.64
CA THR A 197 -21.88 -4.53 5.54
C THR A 197 -21.76 -3.12 6.12
N TYR A 198 -20.61 -2.47 5.93
CA TYR A 198 -20.53 -1.03 6.09
C TYR A 198 -21.21 -0.38 4.88
N GLN A 199 -22.31 0.34 5.08
CA GLN A 199 -22.87 1.19 4.02
C GLN A 199 -21.95 2.38 3.79
N PHE A 200 -21.21 2.36 2.69
CA PHE A 200 -20.59 3.57 2.14
C PHE A 200 -21.44 4.07 0.97
N THR A 201 -21.67 5.38 0.94
CA THR A 201 -22.38 6.03 -0.16
C THR A 201 -21.41 6.17 -1.34
N MET A 202 -21.73 5.49 -2.44
CA MET A 202 -21.03 5.64 -3.72
C MET A 202 -21.22 7.05 -4.27
N VAL A 203 -20.22 7.91 -4.12
CA VAL A 203 -20.13 9.15 -4.89
C VAL A 203 -19.37 8.83 -6.18
N ARG A 204 -19.93 9.20 -7.35
CA ARG A 204 -19.30 8.96 -8.66
C ARG A 204 -17.83 9.35 -8.65
N GLY A 205 -16.92 8.40 -8.93
CA GLY A 205 -15.52 8.71 -9.25
C GLY A 205 -14.50 7.69 -8.77
N HIS A 206 -14.73 6.97 -7.67
CA HIS A 206 -13.71 6.08 -7.08
C HIS A 206 -14.36 4.82 -6.50
N CYS A 207 -13.80 3.64 -6.79
CA CYS A 207 -14.31 2.36 -6.33
C CYS A 207 -13.32 1.71 -5.36
N LEU A 208 -13.82 1.28 -4.20
CA LEU A 208 -13.19 0.32 -3.30
C LEU A 208 -14.06 -0.94 -3.39
N SER A 209 -13.49 -2.08 -3.80
CA SER A 209 -14.18 -3.37 -3.77
C SER A 209 -13.33 -4.39 -3.01
N PHE A 210 -13.98 -5.28 -2.27
CA PHE A 210 -13.33 -6.39 -1.59
C PHE A 210 -13.67 -7.68 -2.36
N ASP A 211 -12.65 -8.46 -2.75
CA ASP A 211 -12.82 -9.79 -3.34
C ASP A 211 -12.32 -10.83 -2.32
N GLU A 212 -13.14 -11.86 -2.09
CA GLU A 212 -12.87 -12.95 -1.15
C GLU A 212 -11.60 -13.75 -1.47
N ALA A 213 -11.03 -13.61 -2.68
CA ALA A 213 -9.78 -14.27 -3.07
C ALA A 213 -8.51 -13.42 -2.85
N PHE A 214 -8.58 -12.09 -2.71
CA PHE A 214 -7.39 -11.21 -2.84
C PHE A 214 -7.26 -10.02 -1.87
N GLY A 215 -8.14 -9.83 -0.89
CA GLY A 215 -8.03 -8.70 0.04
C GLY A 215 -8.63 -7.41 -0.52
N MET A 216 -8.12 -6.23 -0.12
CA MET A 216 -8.70 -4.94 -0.50
C MET A 216 -8.38 -4.63 -1.96
N VAL A 217 -9.25 -5.04 -2.87
CA VAL A 217 -9.03 -4.87 -4.31
C VAL A 217 -9.39 -3.45 -4.76
N PHE A 218 -8.37 -2.62 -5.00
CA PHE A 218 -8.47 -1.56 -6.02
C PHE A 218 -8.49 -2.23 -7.40
N SER A 219 -9.68 -2.55 -7.94
CA SER A 219 -9.78 -3.04 -9.31
C SER A 219 -9.96 -1.87 -10.27
N HIS A 220 -8.97 -1.67 -11.14
CA HIS A 220 -9.28 -1.33 -12.53
C HIS A 220 -9.37 -2.64 -13.28
N CYS A 221 -10.49 -2.89 -13.96
CA CYS A 221 -10.61 -4.01 -14.88
C CYS A 221 -9.50 -3.91 -15.93
N ALA A 222 -8.42 -4.68 -15.79
CA ALA A 222 -7.48 -4.91 -16.86
C ALA A 222 -8.12 -5.91 -17.83
N VAL A 223 -8.76 -5.39 -18.88
CA VAL A 223 -9.14 -6.22 -20.03
C VAL A 223 -7.87 -6.51 -20.81
N HIS A 224 -7.40 -7.76 -20.78
CA HIS A 224 -6.45 -8.25 -21.77
C HIS A 224 -7.11 -8.20 -23.15
N SER A 225 -6.56 -7.40 -24.05
CA SER A 225 -6.81 -7.53 -25.49
C SER A 225 -5.62 -8.26 -26.11
N GLY A 226 -5.86 -9.50 -26.57
CA GLY A 226 -5.07 -10.11 -27.64
C GLY A 226 -5.46 -9.55 -29.00
#